data_AF-A0A2V8M194-F1
#
_entry.id   AF-A0A2V8M194-F1
#
_cell.length_a   1.000
_cell.length_b   1.000
_cell.length_c   1.000
_cell.angle_alpha   90.00
_cell.angle_beta   90.00
_cell.angle_gamma   90.00
#
_symmetry.space_group_name_H-M   'P 1'
#
loop_
_entity.id
_entity.type
_entity.pdbx_description
1 polymer ?
#
loop_
_entity_poly.entity_id
_entity_poly.type
_entity_poly.pdbx_seq_one_letter_code
_entity_poly.pdbx_strand_id
1 'polypeptide(L)'
;MRFRLLDRIRIVFEDESVVVIDKPAGLLTMATETERMKTAYAALRAYLNNKKPPEKLFIVHRLDREASGLLVFAKTVEAKERLQDQFKDHSAGRRYVAVVEGRVKADDFTIRSYLAENAAFRV
;
A
#
# COMPACT_ATOMS: atom_id res chain seq x y z
N MET A 1 7.22 -23.55 9.54
CA MET A 1 5.82 -23.06 9.52
C MET A 1 5.67 -22.14 8.30
N ARG A 2 5.01 -22.57 7.22
CA ARG A 2 4.84 -21.79 5.97
C ARG A 2 3.90 -20.60 6.25
N PHE A 3 4.37 -19.36 6.03
CA PHE A 3 3.55 -18.15 6.18
C PHE A 3 2.45 -18.13 5.11
N ARG A 4 1.21 -18.52 5.47
CA ARG A 4 0.00 -18.54 4.61
C ARG A 4 -0.49 -17.16 4.09
N LEU A 5 0.16 -16.06 4.46
CA LEU A 5 -0.28 -14.71 4.08
C LEU A 5 0.11 -14.35 2.64
N LEU A 6 1.25 -14.83 2.14
CA LEU A 6 1.68 -14.59 0.75
C LEU A 6 0.74 -15.23 -0.26
N ASP A 7 0.09 -16.35 0.09
CA ASP A 7 -0.92 -17.00 -0.77
C ASP A 7 -2.12 -16.08 -1.07
N ARG A 8 -2.29 -14.99 -0.30
CA ARG A 8 -3.34 -13.97 -0.49
C ARG A 8 -2.85 -12.66 -1.10
N ILE A 9 -1.55 -12.51 -1.35
CA ILE A 9 -0.97 -11.29 -1.91
C ILE A 9 -0.38 -11.63 -3.27
N ARG A 10 -1.00 -11.12 -4.34
CA ARG A 10 -0.48 -11.28 -5.69
C ARG A 10 0.58 -10.21 -5.95
N ILE A 11 1.78 -10.63 -6.33
CA ILE A 11 2.77 -9.72 -6.93
C ILE A 11 2.33 -9.47 -8.38
N VAL A 12 2.04 -8.22 -8.71
CA VAL A 12 1.57 -7.80 -10.04
C VAL A 12 2.75 -7.38 -10.91
N PHE A 13 3.77 -6.79 -10.30
CA PHE A 13 5.00 -6.39 -10.97
C PHE A 13 6.17 -6.44 -9.98
N GLU A 14 7.33 -6.86 -10.45
CA GLU A 14 8.57 -6.79 -9.67
C GLU A 14 9.76 -6.62 -10.62
N ASP A 15 10.61 -5.64 -10.32
CA ASP A 15 11.91 -5.46 -10.96
C ASP A 15 13.01 -5.25 -9.89
N GLU A 16 14.17 -4.75 -10.30
CA GLU A 16 15.31 -4.49 -9.40
C GLU A 16 15.03 -3.35 -8.41
N SER A 17 14.15 -2.42 -8.77
CA SER A 17 13.92 -1.15 -8.06
C SER A 17 12.64 -1.14 -7.25
N VAL A 18 11.59 -1.83 -7.68
CA VAL A 18 10.26 -1.81 -7.05
C VAL A 18 9.57 -3.17 -7.06
N VAL A 19 8.62 -3.33 -6.15
CA VAL A 19 7.64 -4.42 -6.17
C VAL A 19 6.24 -3.84 -5.98
N VAL A 20 5.31 -4.24 -6.84
CA VAL A 20 3.91 -3.85 -6.81
C VAL A 20 3.07 -5.07 -6.51
N ILE A 21 2.20 -4.93 -5.52
CA ILE A 21 1.27 -5.99 -5.12
C ILE A 21 -0.17 -5.55 -5.33
N ASP A 22 -1.04 -6.53 -5.50
CA ASP A 22 -2.47 -6.39 -5.28
C ASP A 22 -2.77 -6.72 -3.81
N LYS A 23 -2.96 -5.68 -3.00
CA LYS A 23 -3.23 -5.81 -1.57
C LYS A 23 -4.71 -6.15 -1.37
N PRO A 24 -5.07 -7.25 -0.69
CA PRO A 24 -6.45 -7.53 -0.35
C PRO A 24 -7.00 -6.53 0.69
N ALA A 25 -8.33 -6.37 0.70
CA ALA A 25 -9.03 -5.70 1.80
C ALA A 25 -8.87 -6.49 3.11
N GLY A 26 -8.94 -5.80 4.24
CA GLY A 26 -8.73 -6.33 5.58
C GLY A 26 -7.25 -6.53 5.97
N LEU A 27 -6.30 -6.31 5.07
CA LEU A 27 -4.86 -6.44 5.34
C LEU A 27 -4.22 -5.08 5.61
N LEU A 28 -3.50 -4.98 6.74
CA LEU A 28 -2.71 -3.80 7.07
C LEU A 28 -1.54 -3.63 6.10
N THR A 29 -1.25 -2.39 5.69
CA THR A 29 -0.04 -2.10 4.90
C THR A 29 1.22 -2.32 5.74
N MET A 30 1.25 -1.75 6.95
CA MET A 30 2.39 -1.78 7.88
C MET A 30 1.93 -2.04 9.31
N ALA A 31 2.89 -2.29 10.20
CA ALA A 31 2.62 -2.58 11.61
C ALA A 31 1.93 -1.41 12.31
N THR A 32 1.04 -1.75 13.25
CA THR A 32 0.44 -0.85 14.23
C THR A 32 0.96 -1.20 15.63
N GLU A 33 0.49 -0.50 16.66
CA GLU A 33 0.80 -0.85 18.06
C GLU A 33 0.31 -2.26 18.41
N THR A 34 -0.84 -2.66 17.84
CA THR A 34 -1.57 -3.89 18.18
C THR A 34 -1.31 -5.06 17.23
N GLU A 35 -0.85 -4.82 15.99
CA GLU A 35 -0.58 -5.88 15.01
C GLU A 35 0.71 -5.58 14.21
N ARG A 36 1.68 -6.49 14.30
CA ARG A 36 3.01 -6.33 13.68
C ARG A 36 3.31 -7.30 12.54
N MET A 37 2.65 -8.46 12.53
CA MET A 37 3.03 -9.60 11.68
C MET A 37 2.06 -9.82 10.53
N LYS A 38 0.78 -9.50 10.70
CA LYS A 38 -0.25 -9.66 9.64
C LYS A 38 -0.33 -8.40 8.78
N THR A 39 0.77 -8.08 8.12
CA THR A 39 0.89 -6.88 7.28
C THR A 39 1.45 -7.24 5.90
N ALA A 40 1.10 -6.45 4.88
CA ALA A 40 1.66 -6.59 3.54
C ALA A 40 3.20 -6.44 3.57
N TYR A 41 3.71 -5.47 4.34
CA TYR A 41 5.14 -5.28 4.53
C TYR A 41 5.83 -6.52 5.12
N ALA A 42 5.31 -7.11 6.20
CA ALA A 42 5.92 -8.29 6.82
C ALA A 42 5.95 -9.49 5.86
N ALA A 43 4.86 -9.71 5.11
CA ALA A 43 4.79 -10.78 4.11
C ALA A 43 5.83 -10.58 2.99
N LEU A 44 5.90 -9.37 2.41
CA LEU A 44 6.86 -9.07 1.34
C LEU A 44 8.30 -9.09 1.83
N ARG A 45 8.55 -8.62 3.06
CA ARG A 45 9.88 -8.66 3.65
C ARG A 45 10.37 -10.10 3.82
N ALA A 46 9.49 -11.01 4.25
CA ALA A 46 9.81 -12.42 4.33
C ALA A 46 10.10 -13.03 2.94
N TYR A 47 9.31 -12.67 1.93
CA TYR A 47 9.55 -13.09 0.53
C TYR A 47 10.93 -12.64 0.01
N LEU A 48 11.27 -11.35 0.15
CA LEU A 48 12.53 -10.78 -0.33
C LEU A 48 13.75 -11.23 0.46
N ASN A 49 13.61 -11.49 1.76
CA ASN A 49 14.68 -12.05 2.58
C ASN A 49 15.06 -13.48 2.16
N ASN A 50 14.15 -14.22 1.52
CA ASN A 50 14.41 -15.58 1.03
C ASN A 50 15.12 -15.59 -0.35
N LYS A 51 15.28 -14.44 -1.00
CA LYS A 51 16.08 -14.32 -2.23
C LYS A 51 17.58 -14.40 -1.92
N LYS A 52 18.39 -14.68 -2.95
CA LYS A 52 19.85 -14.81 -2.85
C LYS A 52 20.51 -13.92 -3.91
N PRO A 53 21.08 -12.76 -3.54
CA PRO A 53 21.15 -12.19 -2.18
C PRO A 53 19.79 -11.68 -1.67
N PRO A 54 19.62 -11.50 -0.35
CA PRO A 54 18.44 -10.86 0.22
C PRO A 54 18.30 -9.43 -0.28
N GLU A 55 17.07 -9.02 -0.58
CA GLU A 55 16.76 -7.69 -1.12
C GLU A 55 16.12 -6.78 -0.05
N LYS A 56 16.31 -5.46 -0.19
CA LYS A 56 15.73 -4.47 0.72
C LYS A 56 14.26 -4.21 0.34
N LEU A 57 13.50 -3.67 1.30
CA LEU A 57 12.11 -3.28 1.11
C LEU A 57 11.84 -2.01 1.91
N PHE A 58 11.27 -1.00 1.26
CA PHE A 58 10.93 0.28 1.85
C PHE A 58 9.47 0.64 1.56
N ILE A 59 8.79 1.13 2.58
CA ILE A 59 7.43 1.66 2.44
C ILE A 59 7.52 3.10 1.95
N VAL A 60 6.77 3.41 0.89
CA VAL A 60 6.71 4.75 0.28
C VAL A 60 5.31 5.37 0.34
N HIS A 61 4.27 4.55 0.43
CA HIS A 61 2.89 4.97 0.68
C HIS A 61 2.11 3.84 1.37
N ARG A 62 0.86 4.13 1.76
CA ARG A 62 -0.04 3.14 2.36
C ARG A 62 -1.40 3.14 1.69
N LEU A 63 -2.05 1.99 1.76
CA LEU A 63 -3.50 1.85 1.63
C LEU A 63 -4.08 1.53 3.01
N ASP A 64 -5.30 1.99 3.25
CA ASP A 64 -6.03 1.65 4.47
C ASP A 64 -6.30 0.15 4.56
N ARG A 65 -6.58 -0.32 5.78
CA ARG A 65 -6.78 -1.75 6.05
C ARG A 65 -7.86 -2.34 5.15
N GLU A 66 -9.00 -1.65 5.05
CA GLU A 66 -10.17 -2.09 4.28
C GLU A 66 -10.08 -1.77 2.79
N ALA A 67 -9.18 -0.88 2.37
CA ALA A 67 -8.95 -0.60 0.95
C ALA A 67 -8.18 -1.77 0.30
N SER A 68 -8.54 -2.11 -0.94
CA SER A 68 -7.82 -3.09 -1.76
C SER A 68 -7.14 -2.42 -2.96
N GLY A 69 -6.26 -3.16 -3.63
CA GLY A 69 -5.67 -2.75 -4.90
C GLY A 69 -4.17 -2.54 -4.86
N LEU A 70 -3.67 -1.80 -5.85
CA LEU A 70 -2.24 -1.70 -6.13
C LEU A 70 -1.49 -0.91 -5.05
N LEU A 71 -0.43 -1.52 -4.52
CA LEU A 71 0.47 -0.93 -3.54
C LEU A 71 1.91 -1.15 -3.99
N VAL A 72 2.66 -0.06 -4.15
CA VAL A 72 4.08 -0.10 -4.54
C VAL A 72 4.99 0.02 -3.32
N PHE A 73 6.04 -0.79 -3.31
CA PHE A 73 7.17 -0.70 -2.39
C PHE A 73 8.46 -0.52 -3.18
N ALA A 74 9.41 0.22 -2.59
CA ALA A 74 10.74 0.36 -3.16
C ALA A 74 11.68 -0.74 -2.66
N LYS A 75 12.59 -1.17 -3.52
CA LYS A 75 13.64 -2.18 -3.24
C LYS A 75 15.03 -1.55 -3.16
N THR A 76 15.20 -0.34 -3.69
CA THR A 76 16.43 0.46 -3.60
C THR A 76 16.19 1.78 -2.85
N VAL A 77 17.27 2.39 -2.35
CA VAL A 77 17.19 3.71 -1.69
C VAL A 77 16.81 4.79 -2.70
N GLU A 78 17.38 4.74 -3.91
CA GLU A 78 17.04 5.66 -4.98
C GLU A 78 15.54 5.61 -5.35
N ALA A 79 14.99 4.40 -5.54
CA ALA A 79 13.57 4.26 -5.85
C ALA A 79 12.69 4.75 -4.70
N LYS A 80 13.10 4.52 -3.44
CA LYS A 80 12.40 5.03 -2.26
C LYS A 80 12.32 6.56 -2.31
N GLU A 81 13.44 7.25 -2.50
CA GLU A 81 13.50 8.71 -2.52
C GLU A 81 12.65 9.28 -3.66
N ARG A 82 12.84 8.78 -4.90
CA ARG A 82 12.05 9.21 -6.06
C ARG A 82 10.55 9.01 -5.86
N LEU A 83 10.12 7.87 -5.31
CA LEU A 83 8.71 7.60 -5.04
C LEU A 83 8.16 8.49 -3.93
N GLN A 84 8.93 8.72 -2.86
CA GLN A 84 8.53 9.62 -1.78
C GLN A 84 8.33 11.05 -2.30
N ASP A 85 9.21 11.54 -3.17
CA ASP A 85 9.07 12.84 -3.82
C ASP A 85 7.80 12.87 -4.70
N GLN A 86 7.54 11.84 -5.50
CA GLN A 86 6.32 11.77 -6.30
C GLN A 86 5.03 11.77 -5.46
N PHE A 87 5.03 11.10 -4.31
CA PHE A 87 3.88 11.13 -3.39
C PHE A 87 3.72 12.48 -2.70
N LYS A 88 4.82 13.12 -2.32
CA LYS A 88 4.84 14.45 -1.71
C LYS A 88 4.35 15.52 -2.69
N ASP A 89 4.78 15.43 -3.94
CA ASP A 89 4.44 16.40 -5.00
C ASP A 89 3.10 16.08 -5.68
N HIS A 90 2.37 15.06 -5.21
CA HIS A 90 1.12 14.58 -5.79
C HIS A 90 1.20 14.22 -7.29
N SER A 91 2.38 13.92 -7.82
CA SER A 91 2.62 13.57 -9.22
C SER A 91 2.41 12.07 -9.50
N ALA A 92 2.38 11.23 -8.45
CA ALA A 92 2.00 9.84 -8.55
C ALA A 92 0.50 9.68 -8.89
N GLY A 93 0.21 9.31 -10.13
CA GLY A 93 -1.15 9.03 -10.60
C GLY A 93 -1.78 7.85 -9.85
N ARG A 94 -2.92 8.10 -9.20
CA ARG A 94 -3.70 7.07 -8.49
C ARG A 94 -5.16 7.15 -8.93
N ARG A 95 -5.75 5.99 -9.23
CA ARG A 95 -7.17 5.86 -9.58
C ARG A 95 -7.80 4.79 -8.70
N TYR A 96 -9.00 5.10 -8.22
CA TYR A 96 -9.77 4.22 -7.35
C TYR A 96 -11.13 3.97 -7.99
N VAL A 97 -11.60 2.73 -7.86
CA VAL A 97 -13.00 2.38 -8.13
C VAL A 97 -13.68 2.21 -6.78
N ALA A 98 -14.83 2.86 -6.61
CA ALA A 98 -15.59 2.81 -5.38
C ALA A 98 -17.08 2.68 -5.69
N VAL A 99 -17.81 2.02 -4.78
CA VAL A 99 -19.27 2.04 -4.73
C VAL A 99 -19.66 3.03 -3.63
N VAL A 100 -20.61 3.90 -3.93
CA VAL A 100 -21.07 4.95 -3.01
C VAL A 100 -22.56 4.79 -2.70
N GLU A 101 -22.96 5.28 -1.54
CA GLU A 101 -24.37 5.37 -1.16
C GLU A 101 -25.00 6.65 -1.74
N GLY A 102 -26.23 6.53 -2.25
CA GLY A 102 -26.98 7.63 -2.86
C GLY A 102 -26.77 7.77 -4.37
N ARG A 103 -27.16 8.92 -4.92
CA ARG A 103 -27.07 9.21 -6.36
C ARG A 103 -26.05 10.31 -6.62
N VAL A 104 -24.98 9.97 -7.33
CA VAL A 104 -24.02 10.95 -7.85
C VAL A 104 -24.72 11.77 -8.94
N LYS A 105 -24.69 13.11 -8.82
CA LYS A 105 -25.46 14.00 -9.70
C LYS A 105 -24.78 14.32 -11.04
N ALA A 106 -23.46 14.20 -11.10
CA ALA A 106 -22.65 14.54 -12.28
C ALA A 106 -21.64 13.41 -12.56
N ASP A 107 -21.36 13.18 -13.84
CA ASP A 107 -20.42 12.13 -14.27
C ASP A 107 -18.96 12.49 -13.95
N ASP A 108 -18.66 13.79 -13.82
CA ASP A 108 -17.35 14.32 -13.40
C ASP A 108 -17.57 15.50 -12.45
N PHE A 109 -16.87 15.49 -11.32
CA PHE A 109 -16.83 16.59 -10.36
C PHE A 109 -15.60 16.49 -9.44
N THR A 110 -15.25 17.59 -8.80
CA THR A 110 -14.13 17.65 -7.85
C THR A 110 -14.64 18.03 -6.46
N ILE A 111 -14.29 17.23 -5.44
CA ILE A 111 -14.50 17.57 -4.03
C ILE A 111 -13.20 18.18 -3.48
N ARG A 112 -13.29 19.37 -2.86
CA ARG A 112 -12.19 20.01 -2.12
C ARG A 112 -12.66 20.36 -0.72
N SER A 113 -11.97 19.85 0.29
CA SER A 113 -12.23 20.13 1.70
C SER A 113 -10.94 19.99 2.50
N TYR A 114 -10.88 20.65 3.66
CA TYR A 114 -9.85 20.38 4.65
C TYR A 114 -10.19 19.09 5.41
N LEU A 115 -9.17 18.32 5.75
CA LEU A 115 -9.28 17.16 6.64
C LEU A 115 -8.71 17.53 8.00
N ALA A 116 -9.39 17.12 9.07
CA ALA A 116 -8.94 17.27 10.45
C ALA A 116 -9.02 15.91 11.15
N GLU A 117 -8.12 15.67 12.10
CA GLU A 117 -8.17 14.47 12.92
C GLU A 117 -9.41 14.50 13.82
N ASN A 118 -10.05 13.34 13.96
CA ASN A 118 -11.15 13.14 14.89
C ASN A 118 -10.97 11.82 15.65
N ALA A 119 -11.76 11.64 16.71
CA ALA A 119 -11.69 10.43 17.53
C ALA A 119 -12.34 9.19 16.89
N ALA A 120 -12.91 9.29 15.69
CA ALA A 120 -13.81 8.27 15.15
C ALA A 120 -13.11 6.96 14.75
N PHE A 121 -11.78 6.98 14.54
CA PHE A 121 -11.01 5.80 14.11
C PHE A 121 -9.58 5.78 14.69
N ARG A 122 -9.44 5.82 16.02
CA ARG A 122 -8.14 5.50 16.65
C ARG A 122 -7.85 4.00 16.45
N VAL A 123 -6.80 3.70 15.68
CA VAL A 123 -6.26 2.35 15.43
C VAL A 123 -5.17 2.03 16.44
#